data_AF-A0A2E3C7N9-F1
#
_entry.id   AF-A0A2E3C7N9-F1
#
_cell.length_a   1.000
_cell.length_b   1.000
_cell.length_c   1.000
_cell.angle_alpha   90.00
_cell.angle_beta   90.00
_cell.angle_gamma   90.00
#
_symmetry.space_group_name_H-M   'P 1'
#
loop_
_entity.id
_entity.type
_entity.pdbx_description
1 polymer ?
#
loop_
_entity_poly.entity_id
_entity_poly.type
_entity_poly.pdbx_seq_one_letter_code
_entity_poly.pdbx_strand_id
1 'polypeptide(L)'
;MGQGNVPHSRLLIGLVCLFFTSSLTGCLSNSQHVEGIELTINYENTNGTIVESYIDGDLISTTNVILVFDFSNTISENKLVSYGIQIINYSSISVDSNIESKISVEFSHHGIYEIIAYATDETNYQENQSITVRIEHQIDWLESNTYDPIPLPIIPYPNNGGTLPSAIIINSTVENPVLIENIGGGREVEITWRLLDEQDDACQSKNEIVYEGEQVNWKTIHFNTVEAHDLSISYDDGQDYIDVHHSVLIQYHPVESAPNI
;
A
#
# COMPACT_ATOMS: atom_id res chain seq x y z
N MET A 1 16.99 14.46 104.79
CA MET A 1 15.78 14.90 104.06
C MET A 1 15.73 14.06 102.78
N GLY A 2 14.75 13.21 102.49
CA GLY A 2 13.46 12.98 103.11
C GLY A 2 13.16 11.49 103.36
N GLN A 3 12.25 11.29 104.31
CA GLN A 3 11.60 10.05 104.73
C GLN A 3 10.42 9.69 103.82
N GLY A 4 9.85 8.50 104.01
CA GLY A 4 8.43 8.19 103.70
C GLY A 4 8.26 7.22 102.53
N ASN A 5 8.22 5.88 102.66
CA ASN A 5 7.39 4.96 103.45
C ASN A 5 6.06 4.54 102.76
N VAL A 6 5.83 3.22 102.78
CA VAL A 6 4.56 2.45 102.69
C VAL A 6 4.12 1.89 101.31
N PRO A 7 3.73 0.59 101.24
CA PRO A 7 3.37 -0.17 100.02
C PRO A 7 1.85 -0.16 99.76
N HIS A 8 1.38 -0.76 98.66
CA HIS A 8 0.18 -1.62 98.61
C HIS A 8 -0.14 -2.09 97.17
N SER A 9 -0.30 -3.40 97.01
CA SER A 9 -1.03 -4.01 95.89
C SER A 9 -2.51 -3.65 96.02
N ARG A 10 -3.19 -3.23 94.93
CA ARG A 10 -4.63 -3.48 94.74
C ARG A 10 -5.01 -3.59 93.27
N LEU A 11 -5.61 -4.75 93.01
CA LEU A 11 -6.39 -5.24 91.88
C LEU A 11 -7.61 -4.34 91.56
N LEU A 12 -7.88 -4.04 90.28
CA LEU A 12 -9.22 -3.89 89.65
C LEU A 12 -9.00 -3.63 88.14
N ILE A 13 -9.12 -4.61 87.25
CA ILE A 13 -10.34 -4.99 86.50
C ILE A 13 -11.08 -3.79 85.89
N GLY A 14 -10.98 -3.69 84.55
CA GLY A 14 -12.10 -3.30 83.69
C GLY A 14 -11.94 -1.98 82.93
N LEU A 15 -11.67 -2.04 81.62
CA LEU A 15 -12.49 -1.37 80.62
C LEU A 15 -12.21 -1.89 79.21
N VAL A 16 -13.28 -2.35 78.56
CA VAL A 16 -13.35 -2.72 77.14
C VAL A 16 -13.25 -1.46 76.30
N CYS A 17 -12.30 -1.41 75.36
CA CYS A 17 -12.32 -0.45 74.24
C CYS A 17 -12.20 -1.19 72.91
N LEU A 18 -13.35 -1.32 72.26
CA LEU A 18 -13.51 -1.53 70.81
C LEU A 18 -12.54 -0.62 70.03
N PHE A 19 -11.74 -1.20 69.15
CA PHE A 19 -11.25 -0.50 67.98
C PHE A 19 -11.43 -1.40 66.75
N PHE A 20 -12.53 -1.15 66.04
CA PHE A 20 -12.70 -1.48 64.63
C PHE A 20 -11.67 -0.69 63.84
N THR A 21 -10.73 -1.38 63.20
CA THR A 21 -9.90 -0.78 62.13
C THR A 21 -10.24 -1.50 60.84
N SER A 22 -11.10 -0.85 60.07
CA SER A 22 -11.45 -1.21 58.70
C SER A 22 -10.24 -0.94 57.80
N SER A 23 -9.63 -2.00 57.28
CA SER A 23 -8.69 -1.92 56.16
C SER A 23 -9.46 -1.66 54.87
N LEU A 24 -9.71 -0.38 54.57
CA LEU A 24 -10.04 0.07 53.22
C LEU A 24 -8.74 0.19 52.44
N THR A 25 -8.26 -0.93 51.88
CA THR A 25 -7.30 -0.88 50.77
C THR A 25 -8.08 -0.41 49.55
N GLY A 26 -8.00 0.88 49.25
CA GLY A 26 -8.55 1.45 48.02
C GLY A 26 -7.82 0.87 46.81
N CYS A 27 -8.58 0.36 45.86
CA CYS A 27 -8.10 0.15 44.50
C CYS A 27 -7.58 1.49 43.96
N LEU A 28 -6.26 1.62 43.73
CA LEU A 28 -5.75 2.58 42.77
C LEU A 28 -6.20 2.10 41.39
N SER A 29 -7.29 2.67 40.84
CA SER A 29 -7.50 2.61 39.40
C SER A 29 -6.44 3.50 38.77
N ASN A 30 -5.44 2.89 38.15
CA ASN A 30 -4.45 3.60 37.35
C ASN A 30 -5.13 4.07 36.05
N SER A 31 -5.95 5.13 36.13
CA SER A 31 -6.42 5.83 34.94
C SER A 31 -5.21 6.53 34.34
N GLN A 32 -4.76 6.10 33.17
CA GLN A 32 -3.78 6.84 32.38
C GLN A 32 -4.35 8.24 32.17
N HIS A 33 -3.74 9.23 32.82
CA HIS A 33 -4.05 10.63 32.57
C HIS A 33 -3.35 10.99 31.26
N VAL A 34 -4.14 11.15 30.20
CA VAL A 34 -3.66 11.64 28.91
C VAL A 34 -3.83 13.15 28.94
N GLU A 35 -2.76 13.91 28.67
CA GLU A 35 -2.86 15.34 28.38
C GLU A 35 -3.01 15.50 26.86
N GLY A 36 -4.08 16.14 26.39
CA GLY A 36 -4.36 16.28 24.95
C GLY A 36 -4.84 14.99 24.27
N ILE A 37 -4.42 14.76 23.02
CA ILE A 37 -4.76 13.56 22.23
C ILE A 37 -3.51 12.68 22.09
N GLU A 38 -3.59 11.43 22.52
CA GLU A 38 -2.61 10.40 22.20
C GLU A 38 -3.08 9.68 20.92
N LEU A 39 -2.61 10.18 19.78
CA LEU A 39 -2.97 9.69 18.46
C LEU A 39 -2.28 8.35 18.16
N THR A 40 -3.09 7.31 17.97
CA THR A 40 -2.62 5.98 17.55
C THR A 40 -3.40 5.55 16.33
N ILE A 41 -2.71 5.46 15.19
CA ILE A 41 -3.25 4.92 13.94
C ILE A 41 -2.56 3.61 13.62
N ASN A 42 -3.34 2.54 13.52
CA ASN A 42 -2.87 1.23 13.08
C ASN A 42 -3.20 1.02 11.59
N TYR A 43 -2.26 0.48 10.83
CA TYR A 43 -2.45 0.12 9.43
C TYR A 43 -1.61 -1.12 9.06
N GLU A 44 -2.20 -1.99 8.25
CA GLU A 44 -1.55 -3.25 7.84
C GLU A 44 -0.58 -3.06 6.67
N ASN A 45 -0.92 -2.15 5.75
CA ASN A 45 -0.13 -1.86 4.56
C ASN A 45 -0.15 -0.35 4.28
N THR A 46 0.97 0.12 3.77
CA THR A 46 1.18 1.47 3.23
C THR A 46 1.66 1.39 1.78
N ASN A 47 1.52 0.22 1.17
CA ASN A 47 1.83 0.00 -0.22
C ASN A 47 0.76 -0.83 -0.90
N GLY A 48 0.77 -0.79 -2.23
CA GLY A 48 -0.09 -1.62 -3.07
C GLY A 48 0.23 -1.41 -4.55
N THR A 49 -0.42 -2.18 -5.40
CA THR A 49 -0.25 -2.11 -6.85
C THR A 49 -1.62 -1.94 -7.51
N ILE A 50 -1.76 -0.88 -8.31
CA ILE A 50 -2.88 -0.75 -9.23
C ILE A 50 -2.62 -1.69 -10.40
N VAL A 51 -3.62 -2.48 -10.79
CA VAL A 51 -3.49 -3.41 -11.92
C VAL A 51 -4.48 -3.04 -13.00
N GLU A 52 -3.99 -2.76 -14.19
CA GLU A 52 -4.80 -2.60 -15.41
C GLU A 52 -4.63 -3.82 -16.30
N SER A 53 -5.74 -4.30 -16.88
CA SER A 53 -5.74 -5.45 -17.78
C SER A 53 -6.31 -5.06 -19.13
N TYR A 54 -5.56 -5.35 -20.18
CA TYR A 54 -5.89 -5.05 -21.57
C TYR A 54 -6.01 -6.33 -22.38
N ILE A 55 -6.97 -6.34 -23.31
CA ILE A 55 -7.12 -7.39 -24.32
C ILE A 55 -7.22 -6.72 -25.68
N ASP A 56 -6.35 -7.09 -26.61
CA ASP A 56 -6.33 -6.59 -28.00
C ASP A 56 -6.34 -5.05 -28.09
N GLY A 57 -5.66 -4.37 -27.14
CA GLY A 57 -5.61 -2.91 -27.05
C GLY A 57 -6.70 -2.24 -26.22
N ASP A 58 -7.77 -2.96 -25.87
CA ASP A 58 -8.87 -2.42 -25.09
C ASP A 58 -8.66 -2.65 -23.58
N LEU A 59 -8.85 -1.60 -22.78
CA LEU A 59 -8.87 -1.72 -21.31
C LEU A 59 -10.12 -2.49 -20.87
N ILE A 60 -9.91 -3.64 -20.22
CA ILE A 60 -10.99 -4.52 -19.75
C ILE A 60 -11.27 -4.32 -18.27
N SER A 61 -10.24 -4.07 -17.45
CA SER A 61 -10.41 -3.85 -16.02
C SER A 61 -9.29 -3.05 -15.38
N THR A 62 -9.64 -2.35 -14.30
CA THR A 62 -8.70 -1.69 -13.39
C THR A 62 -9.00 -2.12 -11.95
N THR A 63 -7.98 -2.56 -11.22
CA THR A 63 -8.04 -2.85 -9.78
C THR A 63 -7.27 -1.78 -9.02
N ASN A 64 -7.99 -0.95 -8.26
CA ASN A 64 -7.41 0.10 -7.43
C ASN A 64 -6.94 -0.44 -6.06
N VAL A 65 -6.08 0.33 -5.39
CA VAL A 65 -5.59 0.00 -4.05
C VAL A 65 -6.50 0.63 -3.00
N ILE A 66 -6.94 -0.14 -2.01
CA ILE A 66 -7.69 0.37 -0.85
C ILE A 66 -6.87 0.11 0.41
N LEU A 67 -6.50 1.16 1.13
CA LEU A 67 -5.80 1.08 2.42
C LEU A 67 -6.72 1.52 3.56
N VAL A 68 -6.61 0.85 4.70
CA VAL A 68 -7.45 1.11 5.89
C VAL A 68 -6.58 1.63 7.02
N PHE A 69 -6.99 2.77 7.59
CA PHE A 69 -6.34 3.41 8.73
C PHE A 69 -7.27 3.32 9.94
N ASP A 70 -6.81 2.68 11.02
CA ASP A 70 -7.61 2.38 12.22
C ASP A 70 -7.20 3.27 13.40
N PHE A 71 -8.12 4.13 13.82
CA PHE A 71 -7.99 5.07 14.92
C PHE A 71 -8.56 4.51 16.24
N SER A 72 -8.97 3.24 16.30
CA SER A 72 -9.69 2.67 17.47
C SER A 72 -8.90 2.74 18.78
N ASN A 73 -7.57 2.85 18.70
CA ASN A 73 -6.68 2.96 19.86
C ASN A 73 -6.31 4.42 20.20
N THR A 74 -6.83 5.40 19.46
CA THR A 74 -6.64 6.82 19.77
C THR A 74 -7.43 7.19 21.02
N ILE A 75 -6.77 7.84 21.98
CA ILE A 75 -7.37 8.29 23.24
C ILE A 75 -7.12 9.79 23.43
N SER A 76 -7.98 10.45 24.20
CA SER A 76 -7.96 11.91 24.36
C SER A 76 -8.50 12.33 25.73
N GLU A 77 -7.97 13.42 26.26
CA GLU A 77 -8.47 14.11 27.47
C GLU A 77 -9.92 14.61 27.26
N ASN A 78 -10.16 15.29 26.14
CA ASN A 78 -11.48 15.77 25.75
C ASN A 78 -12.17 14.76 24.83
N LYS A 79 -13.50 14.87 24.68
CA LYS A 79 -14.24 13.99 23.78
C LYS A 79 -13.75 14.17 22.33
N LEU A 80 -13.28 13.09 21.71
CA LEU A 80 -13.00 13.06 20.27
C LEU A 80 -14.28 13.31 19.48
N VAL A 81 -14.20 14.10 18.42
CA VAL A 81 -15.33 14.45 17.54
C VAL A 81 -15.14 13.88 16.14
N SER A 82 -13.91 13.84 15.63
CA SER A 82 -13.65 13.29 14.30
C SER A 82 -12.29 12.65 14.16
N TYR A 83 -12.22 11.72 13.20
CA TYR A 83 -10.98 11.23 12.62
C TYR A 83 -10.91 11.68 11.17
N GLY A 84 -9.71 11.80 10.62
CA GLY A 84 -9.54 12.15 9.21
C GLY A 84 -8.21 11.73 8.60
N ILE A 85 -8.24 11.61 7.28
CA ILE A 85 -7.08 11.43 6.42
C ILE A 85 -7.08 12.56 5.40
N GLN A 86 -5.98 13.29 5.30
CA GLN A 86 -5.74 14.28 4.26
C GLN A 86 -4.63 13.79 3.34
N ILE A 87 -4.92 13.66 2.05
CA ILE A 87 -3.93 13.41 1.01
C ILE A 87 -3.48 14.79 0.49
N ILE A 88 -2.20 15.12 0.67
CA ILE A 88 -1.67 16.46 0.34
C ILE A 88 -1.92 16.77 -1.14
N ASN A 89 -2.58 17.90 -1.43
CA ASN A 89 -2.98 18.38 -2.77
C ASN A 89 -4.04 17.56 -3.52
N TYR A 90 -4.67 16.54 -2.92
CA TYR A 90 -5.68 15.71 -3.59
C TYR A 90 -7.06 15.80 -2.93
N SER A 91 -7.18 15.27 -1.72
CA SER A 91 -8.47 15.06 -1.08
C SER A 91 -8.34 14.99 0.43
N SER A 92 -9.47 15.10 1.13
CA SER A 92 -9.55 14.89 2.57
C SER A 92 -10.82 14.11 2.87
N ILE A 93 -10.72 13.15 3.79
CA ILE A 93 -11.81 12.30 4.26
C ILE A 93 -11.89 12.47 5.77
N SER A 94 -13.08 12.61 6.32
CA SER A 94 -13.28 12.68 7.77
C SER A 94 -14.59 11.99 8.17
N VAL A 95 -14.56 11.32 9.32
CA VAL A 95 -15.68 10.56 9.90
C VAL A 95 -15.94 11.03 11.34
N ASP A 96 -17.19 10.88 11.80
CA ASP A 96 -17.56 11.11 13.21
C ASP A 96 -16.97 10.00 14.07
N SER A 97 -16.17 10.37 15.07
CA SER A 97 -15.48 9.43 15.97
C SER A 97 -16.44 8.57 16.80
N ASN A 98 -17.71 8.97 16.95
CA ASN A 98 -18.74 8.21 17.65
C ASN A 98 -19.40 7.15 16.77
N ILE A 99 -19.18 7.19 15.45
CA ILE A 99 -19.80 6.29 14.47
C ILE A 99 -18.78 5.26 13.97
N GLU A 100 -17.61 5.72 13.58
CA GLU A 100 -16.58 4.88 12.95
C GLU A 100 -15.19 5.33 13.38
N SER A 101 -14.29 4.37 13.56
CA SER A 101 -12.89 4.59 13.89
C SER A 101 -11.93 4.16 12.78
N LYS A 102 -12.44 3.70 11.63
CA LYS A 102 -11.63 3.23 10.50
C LYS A 102 -11.91 4.08 9.28
N ILE A 103 -10.86 4.46 8.56
CA ILE A 103 -10.98 5.22 7.31
C ILE A 103 -10.35 4.40 6.19
N SER A 104 -11.16 4.04 5.20
CA SER A 104 -10.71 3.41 3.97
C SER A 104 -10.40 4.48 2.93
N VAL A 105 -9.21 4.41 2.33
CA VAL A 105 -8.74 5.34 1.30
C VAL A 105 -8.44 4.56 0.04
N GLU A 106 -9.11 4.91 -1.04
CA GLU A 106 -8.87 4.35 -2.37
C GLU A 106 -7.84 5.20 -3.13
N PHE A 107 -6.83 4.54 -3.69
CA PHE A 107 -5.82 5.11 -4.56
C PHE A 107 -6.02 4.58 -5.99
N SER A 108 -6.37 5.50 -6.89
CA SER A 108 -6.62 5.22 -8.32
C SER A 108 -5.48 5.65 -9.24
N HIS A 109 -4.41 6.22 -8.69
CA HIS A 109 -3.21 6.57 -9.43
C HIS A 109 -1.99 6.05 -8.66
N HIS A 110 -0.94 5.72 -9.39
CA HIS A 110 0.33 5.29 -8.81
C HIS A 110 1.18 6.51 -8.44
N GLY A 111 2.10 6.30 -7.50
CA GLY A 111 2.92 7.38 -6.94
C GLY A 111 3.28 7.17 -5.48
N ILE A 112 4.17 8.03 -5.01
CA ILE A 112 4.43 8.21 -3.58
C ILE A 112 3.51 9.30 -3.05
N TYR A 113 2.74 8.98 -2.02
CA TYR A 113 1.81 9.89 -1.36
C TYR A 113 2.28 10.19 0.05
N GLU A 114 2.21 11.46 0.42
CA GLU A 114 2.24 11.88 1.82
C GLU A 114 0.80 12.12 2.27
N ILE A 115 0.36 11.38 3.28
CA ILE A 115 -0.94 11.56 3.91
C ILE A 115 -0.78 12.02 5.36
N ILE A 116 -1.72 12.84 5.81
CA ILE A 116 -1.81 13.32 7.19
C ILE A 116 -3.02 12.65 7.81
N ALA A 117 -2.80 11.73 8.75
CA ALA A 117 -3.83 11.18 9.59
C ALA A 117 -4.02 12.07 10.82
N TYR A 118 -5.26 12.39 11.19
CA TYR A 118 -5.53 13.30 12.29
C TYR A 118 -6.78 12.92 13.09
N ALA A 119 -6.82 13.38 14.33
CA ALA A 119 -7.98 13.32 15.19
C ALA A 119 -8.26 14.70 15.79
N THR A 120 -9.54 15.06 15.90
CA THR A 120 -9.98 16.35 16.45
C THR A 120 -10.92 16.15 17.62
N ASP A 121 -10.74 16.91 18.70
CA ASP A 121 -11.60 16.87 19.88
C ASP A 121 -12.66 17.99 19.90
N GLU A 122 -13.53 17.98 20.92
CA GLU A 122 -14.62 18.95 21.10
C GLU A 122 -14.16 20.37 21.41
N THR A 123 -12.89 20.56 21.75
CA THR A 123 -12.28 21.89 21.92
C THR A 123 -11.69 22.43 20.60
N ASN A 124 -11.77 21.65 19.52
CA ASN A 124 -11.10 21.84 18.23
C ASN A 124 -9.57 21.71 18.31
N TYR A 125 -9.05 21.03 19.33
CA TYR A 125 -7.66 20.60 19.35
C TYR A 125 -7.48 19.45 18.36
N GLN A 126 -6.42 19.50 17.56
CA GLN A 126 -6.14 18.48 16.55
C GLN A 126 -4.72 17.97 16.72
N GLU A 127 -4.58 16.65 16.79
CA GLU A 127 -3.29 15.97 16.66
C GLU A 127 -3.22 15.26 15.32
N ASN A 128 -2.00 15.16 14.77
CA ASN A 128 -1.78 14.55 13.48
C ASN A 128 -0.46 13.79 13.38
N GLN A 129 -0.42 12.86 12.43
CA GLN A 129 0.74 12.05 12.09
C GLN A 129 0.85 11.95 10.55
N SER A 130 2.07 12.12 10.03
CA SER A 130 2.37 11.91 8.62
C SER A 130 2.64 10.43 8.36
N ILE A 131 2.08 9.90 7.27
CA ILE A 131 2.28 8.53 6.79
C ILE A 131 2.64 8.60 5.30
N THR A 132 3.70 7.91 4.89
CA THR A 132 4.08 7.80 3.48
C THR A 132 3.49 6.52 2.90
N VAL A 133 2.79 6.65 1.77
CA VAL A 133 2.16 5.54 1.05
C VAL A 133 2.79 5.40 -0.33
N ARG A 134 3.06 4.16 -0.77
CA ARG A 134 3.64 3.84 -2.08
C ARG A 134 2.67 3.02 -2.93
N ILE A 135 2.20 3.57 -4.04
CA ILE A 135 1.32 2.88 -4.97
C ILE A 135 2.08 2.62 -6.26
N GLU A 136 2.20 1.35 -6.64
CA GLU A 136 2.79 0.88 -7.89
C GLU A 136 1.71 0.78 -8.99
N HIS A 137 2.14 0.65 -10.25
CA HIS A 137 1.23 0.36 -11.38
C HIS A 137 1.74 -0.84 -12.17
N GLN A 138 0.86 -1.81 -12.37
CA GLN A 138 1.07 -2.97 -13.21
C GLN A 138 0.10 -2.93 -14.39
N ILE A 139 0.62 -3.16 -15.59
CA ILE A 139 -0.15 -3.35 -16.81
C ILE A 139 0.02 -4.81 -17.23
N ASP A 140 -1.10 -5.54 -17.29
CA ASP A 140 -1.18 -6.87 -17.87
C ASP A 140 -1.88 -6.75 -19.23
N TRP A 141 -1.20 -7.16 -20.30
CA TRP A 141 -1.66 -7.01 -21.67
C TRP A 141 -1.69 -8.36 -22.35
N LEU A 142 -2.83 -8.72 -22.94
CA LEU A 142 -2.99 -9.92 -23.73
C LEU A 142 -3.43 -9.56 -25.15
N GLU A 143 -2.78 -10.17 -26.13
CA GLU A 143 -3.24 -10.17 -27.52
C GLU A 143 -3.17 -11.61 -28.00
N SER A 144 -4.20 -12.10 -28.68
CA SER A 144 -4.24 -13.50 -29.12
C SER A 144 -4.52 -13.62 -30.61
N ASN A 145 -3.87 -14.61 -31.24
CA ASN A 145 -3.99 -14.91 -32.65
C ASN A 145 -3.83 -13.66 -33.52
N THR A 146 -2.71 -12.96 -33.31
CA THR A 146 -2.35 -11.74 -34.05
C THR A 146 -1.16 -11.99 -34.99
N TYR A 147 -1.05 -11.18 -36.02
CA TYR A 147 0.11 -11.13 -36.92
C TYR A 147 0.70 -9.70 -37.01
N ASP A 148 0.11 -8.76 -36.27
CA ASP A 148 0.48 -7.35 -36.22
C ASP A 148 0.27 -6.84 -34.78
N PRO A 149 1.14 -7.26 -33.83
CA PRO A 149 0.98 -6.91 -32.42
C PRO A 149 0.92 -5.40 -32.21
N ILE A 150 -0.04 -4.95 -31.42
CA ILE A 150 -0.21 -3.52 -31.13
C ILE A 150 0.86 -3.09 -30.12
N PRO A 151 1.60 -1.99 -30.36
CA PRO A 151 2.52 -1.45 -29.37
C PRO A 151 1.78 -1.08 -28.07
N LEU A 152 2.35 -1.49 -26.93
CA LEU A 152 1.86 -1.13 -25.59
C LEU A 152 2.50 0.20 -25.16
N PRO A 153 1.71 1.27 -24.97
CA PRO A 153 2.21 2.51 -24.39
C PRO A 153 2.46 2.36 -22.89
N ILE A 154 3.62 2.81 -22.45
CA ILE A 154 4.05 2.82 -21.05
C ILE A 154 4.30 4.26 -20.65
N ILE A 155 3.45 4.76 -19.75
CA ILE A 155 3.53 6.13 -19.23
C ILE A 155 3.99 6.05 -17.76
N PRO A 156 5.29 6.22 -17.47
CA PRO A 156 5.80 5.99 -16.12
C PRO A 156 5.63 7.18 -15.18
N TYR A 157 5.36 8.39 -15.67
CA TYR A 157 5.28 9.57 -14.81
C TYR A 157 4.01 9.56 -13.94
N PRO A 158 4.11 9.84 -12.63
CA PRO A 158 2.95 9.83 -11.74
C PRO A 158 2.00 10.98 -12.04
N ASN A 159 0.71 10.69 -12.11
CA ASN A 159 -0.32 11.73 -12.15
C ASN A 159 -0.31 12.60 -10.89
N ASN A 160 0.26 12.08 -9.79
CA ASN A 160 0.24 12.78 -8.53
C ASN A 160 1.29 13.93 -8.42
N GLY A 161 2.14 14.11 -9.44
CA GLY A 161 3.22 15.10 -9.45
C GLY A 161 4.32 14.85 -8.42
N GLY A 162 4.34 13.66 -7.82
CA GLY A 162 5.31 13.25 -6.80
C GLY A 162 6.63 12.77 -7.40
N THR A 163 7.40 12.06 -6.58
CA THR A 163 8.66 11.42 -6.98
C THR A 163 8.44 10.49 -8.16
N LEU A 164 9.36 10.45 -9.11
CA LEU A 164 9.32 9.53 -10.25
C LEU A 164 9.57 8.07 -9.81
N PRO A 165 9.07 7.09 -10.59
CA PRO A 165 9.39 5.68 -10.36
C PRO A 165 10.89 5.41 -10.49
N SER A 166 11.36 4.38 -9.80
CA SER A 166 12.74 3.90 -9.85
C SER A 166 13.05 3.13 -11.12
N ALA A 167 12.08 2.38 -11.66
CA ALA A 167 12.28 1.53 -12.84
C ALA A 167 10.95 1.11 -13.49
N ILE A 168 11.04 0.69 -14.75
CA ILE A 168 10.03 -0.08 -15.48
C ILE A 168 10.56 -1.51 -15.59
N ILE A 169 9.83 -2.48 -15.04
CA ILE A 169 10.17 -3.90 -15.08
C ILE A 169 9.24 -4.56 -16.09
N ILE A 170 9.81 -5.17 -17.13
CA ILE A 170 9.06 -5.75 -18.24
C ILE A 170 9.25 -7.27 -18.24
N ASN A 171 8.15 -7.99 -18.38
CA ASN A 171 8.11 -9.42 -18.63
C ASN A 171 7.17 -9.68 -19.82
N SER A 172 7.72 -9.90 -21.00
CA SER A 172 6.96 -10.16 -22.23
C SER A 172 7.17 -11.59 -22.71
N THR A 173 6.08 -12.27 -23.01
CA THR A 173 6.05 -13.61 -23.58
C THR A 173 5.39 -13.55 -24.94
N VAL A 174 5.95 -14.28 -25.91
CA VAL A 174 5.35 -14.53 -27.22
C VAL A 174 5.27 -16.03 -27.41
N GLU A 175 4.10 -16.51 -27.79
CA GLU A 175 3.81 -17.92 -28.08
C GLU A 175 3.41 -18.07 -29.54
N ASN A 176 3.92 -19.11 -30.19
CA ASN A 176 3.50 -19.55 -31.52
C ASN A 176 2.64 -20.81 -31.34
N PRO A 177 1.30 -20.70 -31.26
CA PRO A 177 0.43 -21.82 -30.94
C PRO A 177 0.42 -22.92 -32.03
N VAL A 178 0.11 -24.15 -31.64
CA VAL A 178 0.02 -25.28 -32.60
C VAL A 178 -1.16 -25.09 -33.55
N LEU A 179 -0.91 -25.16 -34.87
CA LEU A 179 -1.95 -25.04 -35.89
C LEU A 179 -2.62 -26.40 -36.16
N ILE A 180 -3.78 -26.65 -35.54
CA ILE A 180 -4.49 -27.95 -35.60
C ILE A 180 -4.98 -28.30 -37.02
N GLU A 181 -5.16 -27.33 -37.92
CA GLU A 181 -5.79 -27.53 -39.25
C GLU A 181 -4.83 -27.55 -40.46
N ASN A 182 -3.51 -27.46 -40.28
CA ASN A 182 -2.63 -27.15 -41.41
C ASN A 182 -2.20 -28.39 -42.22
N ILE A 183 -2.79 -28.57 -43.42
CA ILE A 183 -2.25 -29.44 -44.48
C ILE A 183 -0.99 -28.74 -45.05
N GLY A 184 0.09 -28.73 -44.28
CA GLY A 184 1.31 -27.98 -44.58
C GLY A 184 2.28 -27.78 -43.40
N GLY A 185 1.83 -27.98 -42.15
CA GLY A 185 2.58 -27.74 -40.90
C GLY A 185 2.71 -26.25 -40.53
N GLY A 186 2.74 -25.92 -39.24
CA GLY A 186 3.14 -24.60 -38.76
C GLY A 186 4.64 -24.36 -38.94
N ARG A 187 5.05 -23.10 -38.95
CA ARG A 187 6.42 -22.65 -39.19
C ARG A 187 6.91 -21.83 -38.01
N GLU A 188 8.23 -21.81 -37.86
CA GLU A 188 8.86 -20.88 -36.92
C GLU A 188 8.61 -19.42 -37.35
N VAL A 189 8.51 -18.53 -36.37
CA VAL A 189 8.43 -17.08 -36.57
C VAL A 189 9.65 -16.43 -35.95
N GLU A 190 10.25 -15.48 -36.64
CA GLU A 190 11.33 -14.66 -36.10
C GLU A 190 10.74 -13.31 -35.70
N ILE A 191 10.94 -12.91 -34.44
CA ILE A 191 10.41 -11.68 -33.89
C ILE A 191 11.48 -10.84 -33.22
N THR A 192 11.24 -9.53 -33.16
CA THR A 192 12.03 -8.60 -32.35
C THR A 192 11.14 -7.80 -31.42
N TRP A 193 11.43 -7.85 -30.12
CA TRP A 193 10.94 -6.86 -29.16
C TRP A 193 11.76 -5.58 -29.23
N ARG A 194 11.10 -4.43 -29.12
CA ARG A 194 11.74 -3.12 -28.90
C ARG A 194 11.00 -2.35 -27.82
N LEU A 195 11.76 -1.77 -26.90
CA LEU A 195 11.32 -0.68 -26.06
C LEU A 195 11.77 0.61 -26.73
N LEU A 196 10.82 1.42 -27.20
CA LEU A 196 11.06 2.66 -27.95
C LEU A 196 10.83 3.86 -27.03
N ASP A 197 11.62 4.92 -27.18
CA ASP A 197 11.37 6.21 -26.53
C ASP A 197 10.39 7.09 -27.32
N GLU A 198 10.10 8.30 -26.83
CA GLU A 198 9.22 9.28 -27.49
C GLU A 198 9.71 9.77 -28.86
N GLN A 199 10.93 9.44 -29.28
CA GLN A 199 11.50 9.77 -30.60
C GLN A 199 11.52 8.55 -31.54
N ASP A 200 10.88 7.44 -31.16
CA ASP A 200 10.91 6.14 -31.83
C ASP A 200 12.31 5.49 -31.87
N ASP A 201 13.26 5.95 -31.04
CA ASP A 201 14.57 5.34 -30.92
C ASP A 201 14.52 4.15 -29.95
N ALA A 202 15.19 3.05 -30.31
CA ALA A 202 15.18 1.83 -29.50
C ALA A 202 16.09 1.97 -28.27
N CYS A 203 15.49 2.13 -27.10
CA CYS A 203 16.15 2.05 -25.79
C CYS A 203 16.74 0.67 -25.53
N GLN A 204 15.98 -0.38 -25.82
CA GLN A 204 16.35 -1.78 -25.64
C GLN A 204 15.69 -2.65 -26.70
N SER A 205 16.33 -3.76 -27.08
CA SER A 205 15.75 -4.72 -28.02
C SER A 205 16.24 -6.14 -27.77
N LYS A 206 15.45 -7.11 -28.23
CA LYS A 206 15.80 -8.54 -28.25
C LYS A 206 15.15 -9.20 -29.46
N ASN A 207 15.89 -10.03 -30.18
CA ASN A 207 15.39 -10.87 -31.27
C ASN A 207 15.38 -12.34 -30.82
N GLU A 208 14.38 -13.11 -31.25
CA GLU A 208 14.25 -14.55 -31.01
C GLU A 208 13.49 -15.23 -32.16
N ILE A 209 13.69 -16.55 -32.28
CA ILE A 209 12.89 -17.45 -33.11
C ILE A 209 11.93 -18.22 -32.22
N VAL A 210 10.66 -18.33 -32.60
CA VAL A 210 9.59 -19.03 -31.89
C VAL A 210 9.08 -20.17 -32.76
N TYR A 211 9.42 -21.40 -32.37
CA TYR A 211 8.96 -22.61 -33.05
C TYR A 211 7.48 -22.88 -32.79
N GLU A 212 6.84 -23.64 -33.68
CA GLU A 212 5.45 -24.07 -33.52
C GLU A 212 5.25 -24.81 -32.18
N GLY A 213 4.23 -24.40 -31.43
CA GLY A 213 3.89 -24.93 -30.11
C GLY A 213 4.83 -24.48 -28.98
N GLU A 214 5.75 -23.55 -29.25
CA GLU A 214 6.69 -23.03 -28.25
C GLU A 214 6.39 -21.56 -27.89
N GLN A 215 7.00 -21.13 -26.79
CA GLN A 215 6.97 -19.75 -26.31
C GLN A 215 8.38 -19.28 -25.95
N VAL A 216 8.60 -17.99 -26.17
CA VAL A 216 9.84 -17.29 -25.81
C VAL A 216 9.51 -16.13 -24.88
N ASN A 217 10.50 -15.69 -24.10
CA ASN A 217 10.30 -14.68 -23.08
C ASN A 217 11.44 -13.65 -23.06
N TRP A 218 11.07 -12.39 -22.84
CA TRP A 218 11.97 -11.28 -22.60
C TRP A 218 11.66 -10.63 -21.24
N LYS A 219 12.64 -10.69 -20.33
CA LYS A 219 12.63 -10.00 -19.04
C LYS A 219 13.70 -8.94 -19.03
N THR A 220 13.32 -7.70 -18.76
CA THR A 220 14.25 -6.58 -18.71
C THR A 220 13.84 -5.55 -17.67
N ILE A 221 14.77 -4.67 -17.32
CA ILE A 221 14.58 -3.52 -16.44
C ILE A 221 15.06 -2.29 -17.19
N HIS A 222 14.25 -1.24 -17.17
CA HIS A 222 14.56 0.05 -17.77
C HIS A 222 14.47 1.15 -16.71
N PHE A 223 15.46 2.05 -16.67
CA PHE A 223 15.59 3.06 -15.60
C PHE A 223 15.21 4.48 -16.03
N ASN A 224 14.98 4.74 -17.34
CA ASN A 224 14.48 6.05 -17.75
C ASN A 224 12.97 6.11 -17.51
N THR A 225 12.57 6.83 -16.47
CA THR A 225 11.16 7.01 -16.06
C THR A 225 10.71 8.47 -16.23
N VAL A 226 11.50 9.31 -16.92
CA VAL A 226 11.16 10.73 -17.18
C VAL A 226 10.41 10.96 -18.49
N GLU A 227 10.25 9.92 -19.31
CA GLU A 227 9.62 9.97 -20.64
C GLU A 227 8.69 8.77 -20.83
N ALA A 228 7.76 8.87 -21.78
CA ALA A 228 6.94 7.75 -22.19
C ALA A 228 7.73 6.77 -23.08
N HIS A 229 7.29 5.52 -23.11
CA HIS A 229 7.87 4.47 -23.93
C HIS A 229 6.80 3.64 -24.63
N ASP A 230 7.14 3.01 -25.74
CA ASP A 230 6.31 1.99 -26.38
C ASP A 230 7.02 0.64 -26.38
N LEU A 231 6.36 -0.39 -25.84
CA LEU A 231 6.80 -1.78 -25.97
C LEU A 231 6.16 -2.38 -27.22
N SER A 232 6.98 -2.70 -28.21
CA SER A 232 6.55 -3.24 -29.50
C SER A 232 7.17 -4.61 -29.80
N ILE A 233 6.44 -5.41 -30.58
CA ILE A 233 6.93 -6.65 -31.19
C ILE A 233 6.76 -6.50 -32.71
N SER A 234 7.79 -6.80 -33.48
CA SER A 234 7.71 -6.89 -34.93
C SER A 234 8.11 -8.27 -35.42
N TYR A 235 7.51 -8.73 -36.51
CA TYR A 235 8.01 -9.88 -37.26
C TYR A 235 9.23 -9.49 -38.09
N ASP A 236 10.27 -10.32 -38.03
CA ASP A 236 11.42 -10.26 -38.92
C ASP A 236 11.28 -11.29 -40.06
N ASP A 237 10.73 -12.48 -39.76
CA ASP A 237 10.35 -13.53 -40.73
C ASP A 237 9.23 -14.44 -40.15
N GLY A 238 8.61 -15.26 -40.99
CA GLY A 238 7.49 -16.14 -40.63
C GLY A 238 6.12 -15.50 -40.86
N GLN A 239 5.05 -16.31 -40.79
CA GLN A 239 3.67 -15.90 -41.11
C GLN A 239 2.63 -16.52 -40.18
N ASP A 240 3.06 -17.27 -39.16
CA ASP A 240 2.14 -17.88 -38.20
C ASP A 240 1.65 -16.80 -37.24
N TYR A 241 0.38 -16.90 -36.84
CA TYR A 241 -0.20 -16.01 -35.83
C TYR A 241 0.41 -16.33 -34.46
N ILE A 242 0.68 -15.30 -33.67
CA ILE A 242 1.22 -15.42 -32.32
C ILE A 242 0.22 -14.95 -31.27
N ASP A 243 0.44 -15.43 -30.04
CA ASP A 243 -0.15 -14.88 -28.83
C ASP A 243 0.92 -14.07 -28.09
N VAL A 244 0.53 -12.90 -27.59
CA VAL A 244 1.42 -11.96 -26.88
C VAL A 244 0.88 -11.73 -25.49
N HIS A 245 1.75 -11.84 -24.49
CA HIS A 245 1.45 -11.47 -23.11
C HIS A 245 2.53 -10.56 -22.55
N HIS A 246 2.17 -9.35 -22.13
CA HIS A 246 3.04 -8.46 -21.37
C HIS A 246 2.58 -8.34 -19.93
N SER A 247 3.53 -8.32 -19.01
CA SER A 247 3.34 -7.81 -17.66
C SER A 247 4.42 -6.75 -17.40
N VAL A 248 3.99 -5.51 -17.23
CA VAL A 248 4.85 -4.34 -17.04
C VAL A 248 4.56 -3.74 -15.67
N LEU A 249 5.59 -3.60 -14.84
CA LEU A 249 5.50 -2.97 -13.52
C LEU A 249 6.29 -1.66 -13.52
N ILE A 250 5.60 -0.55 -13.31
CA ILE A 250 6.20 0.73 -12.97
C ILE A 250 6.45 0.70 -11.45
N GLN A 251 7.73 0.62 -11.08
CA GLN A 251 8.20 0.40 -9.72
C GLN A 251 8.70 1.71 -9.06
N TYR A 252 8.35 1.97 -7.80
CA TYR A 252 8.91 3.04 -6.96
C TYR A 252 9.95 2.53 -5.95
N HIS A 253 10.73 3.46 -5.40
CA HIS A 253 11.59 3.18 -4.25
C HIS A 253 10.75 2.85 -3.00
N PRO A 254 11.14 1.85 -2.18
CA PRO A 254 10.40 1.44 -1.00
C PRO A 254 10.60 2.41 0.17
N VAL A 255 9.98 3.57 0.09
CA VAL A 255 10.07 4.68 1.06
C VAL A 255 8.80 4.82 1.91
N GLU A 256 7.84 3.92 1.76
CA GLU A 256 6.60 3.91 2.54
C GLU A 256 6.83 3.69 4.04
N SER A 257 5.90 4.17 4.87
CA SER A 257 5.94 3.96 6.32
C SER A 257 5.76 2.47 6.66
N ALA A 258 6.53 1.93 7.61
CA ALA A 258 6.37 0.55 8.03
C ALA A 258 4.99 0.30 8.68
N PRO A 259 4.32 -0.85 8.40
CA PRO A 259 3.09 -1.24 9.09
C PRO A 259 3.23 -1.28 10.61
N ASN A 260 2.14 -1.00 11.32
CA ASN A 260 2.11 -0.89 12.78
C ASN A 260 0.82 -1.46 13.39
N ILE A 261 0.68 -2.78 13.36
CA ILE A 261 -0.46 -3.49 13.96
C ILE A 261 -0.11 -3.98 15.37
#